data_AF-A0A3N9VVP0-F1
#
_entry.id   AF-A0A3N9VVP0-F1
#
_cell.length_a   1.000
_cell.length_b   1.000
_cell.length_c   1.000
_cell.angle_alpha   90.00
_cell.angle_beta   90.00
_cell.angle_gamma   90.00
#
_symmetry.space_group_name_H-M   'P 1'
#
loop_
_entity.id
_entity.type
_entity.pdbx_description
1 polymer ?
#
loop_
_entity_poly.entity_id
_entity_poly.type
_entity_poly.pdbx_seq_one_letter_code
_entity_poly.pdbx_strand_id
1 'polypeptide(L)'
;MDNERFSIFMALDGPHLDGLIGSAGILRFDWPERHFHVQHYEGVSAAHNVSLAPSHRLCLLGNFSQQIVLLDISDPRNMKIIAKQATQYFEDCLYRLRSNTHHLWYPDSERFIGAVGDHLYRFHVDKLREPEQLGPHRLFNAHEIRWDPGR
;
A
#
# COMPACT_ATOMS: atom_id res chain seq x y z
N MET A 1 17.16 19.45 -22.75
CA MET A 1 15.92 18.68 -22.55
C MET A 1 15.55 18.82 -21.08
N ASP A 2 15.34 20.06 -20.59
CA ASP A 2 15.65 20.38 -19.18
C ASP A 2 14.44 20.93 -18.38
N ASN A 3 13.21 20.72 -18.87
CA ASN A 3 11.99 21.17 -18.19
C ASN A 3 11.12 20.02 -17.63
N GLU A 4 11.63 18.79 -17.61
CA GLU A 4 10.87 17.69 -17.04
C GLU A 4 10.83 17.85 -15.51
N ARG A 5 9.62 17.96 -14.95
CA ARG A 5 9.34 18.03 -13.52
C ARG A 5 8.58 16.78 -13.13
N PHE A 6 9.06 16.07 -12.12
CA PHE A 6 8.40 14.86 -11.65
C PHE A 6 8.60 14.65 -10.15
N SER A 7 7.70 13.86 -9.59
CA SER A 7 7.82 13.30 -8.25
C SER A 7 7.71 11.79 -8.34
N ILE A 8 8.60 11.07 -7.66
CA ILE A 8 8.51 9.62 -7.52
C ILE A 8 8.29 9.25 -6.07
N PHE A 9 7.62 8.13 -5.85
CA PHE A 9 7.52 7.51 -4.54
C PHE A 9 8.16 6.13 -4.56
N MET A 10 8.80 5.75 -3.47
CA MET A 10 9.50 4.48 -3.31
C MET A 10 9.20 3.89 -1.94
N ALA A 11 8.87 2.59 -1.90
CA ALA A 11 8.75 1.84 -0.65
C ALA A 11 10.15 1.60 -0.07
N LEU A 12 10.29 1.73 1.24
CA LEU A 12 11.56 1.59 1.94
C LEU A 12 11.46 0.47 2.97
N ASP A 13 12.55 -0.28 3.11
CA ASP A 13 12.74 -1.21 4.21
C ASP A 13 13.67 -0.64 5.27
N GLY A 14 13.29 -0.82 6.52
CA GLY A 14 14.14 -0.63 7.66
C GLY A 14 14.97 -1.90 7.97
N PRO A 15 15.82 -1.82 8.99
CA PRO A 15 16.80 -2.88 9.30
C PRO A 15 16.15 -4.20 9.75
N HIS A 16 14.90 -4.16 10.20
CA HIS A 16 14.16 -5.33 10.68
C HIS A 16 13.02 -5.65 9.72
N LEU A 17 13.10 -6.81 9.07
CA LEU A 17 12.08 -7.32 8.13
C LEU A 17 11.02 -8.19 8.82
N ASP A 18 11.03 -8.23 10.15
CA ASP A 18 10.15 -9.10 10.95
C ASP A 18 8.84 -8.42 11.37
N GLY A 19 7.81 -8.65 10.56
CA GLY A 19 6.40 -8.47 10.89
C GLY A 19 6.08 -7.17 11.64
N LEU A 20 5.55 -7.31 12.87
CA LEU A 20 5.07 -6.20 13.70
C LEU A 20 6.19 -5.46 14.46
N ILE A 21 7.44 -5.88 14.35
CA ILE A 21 8.61 -5.27 15.00
C ILE A 21 9.42 -4.46 13.97
N GLY A 22 9.17 -4.70 12.68
CA GLY A 22 9.85 -4.04 11.59
C GLY A 22 9.65 -2.53 11.55
N SER A 23 10.51 -1.90 10.76
CA SER A 23 10.33 -0.53 10.32
C SER A 23 10.28 -0.58 8.80
N ALA A 24 9.28 0.04 8.20
CA ALA A 24 9.18 0.21 6.76
C ALA A 24 8.72 1.63 6.47
N GLY A 25 8.94 2.12 5.27
CA GLY A 25 8.80 3.54 4.99
C GLY A 25 8.43 3.87 3.57
N ILE A 26 8.41 5.17 3.33
CA ILE A 26 8.19 5.76 2.02
C ILE A 26 9.20 6.88 1.81
N LEU A 27 9.79 6.90 0.63
CA LEU A 27 10.52 8.05 0.09
C LEU A 27 9.63 8.72 -0.94
N ARG A 28 9.55 10.05 -0.89
CA ARG A 28 9.21 10.89 -2.04
C ARG A 28 10.44 11.65 -2.48
N PHE A 29 10.70 11.65 -3.79
CA PHE A 29 11.76 12.45 -4.40
C PHE A 29 11.16 13.41 -5.42
N ASP A 30 11.48 14.69 -5.30
CA ASP A 30 11.01 15.76 -6.19
C ASP A 30 12.14 16.28 -7.07
N TRP A 31 11.90 16.32 -8.39
CA TRP A 31 12.80 16.88 -9.39
C TRP A 31 12.16 18.11 -10.06
N PRO A 32 12.90 19.21 -10.31
CA PRO A 32 14.35 19.37 -10.21
C PRO A 32 14.90 19.83 -8.86
N GLU A 33 14.05 20.08 -7.86
CA GLU A 33 14.46 20.61 -6.55
C GLU A 33 15.37 19.66 -5.75
N ARG A 34 15.39 18.38 -6.12
CA ARG A 34 16.16 17.29 -5.47
C ARG A 34 15.82 17.17 -3.98
N HIS A 35 14.55 17.40 -3.63
CA HIS A 35 14.10 17.21 -2.27
C HIS A 35 13.86 15.72 -2.01
N PHE A 36 14.39 15.24 -0.88
CA PHE A 36 14.19 13.88 -0.40
C PHE A 36 13.35 13.94 0.86
N HIS A 37 12.16 13.35 0.78
CA HIS A 37 11.20 13.28 1.86
C HIS A 37 11.08 11.83 2.30
N VAL A 38 11.72 11.49 3.42
CA VAL A 38 11.81 10.11 3.92
C VAL A 38 11.03 10.00 5.22
N GLN A 39 10.13 9.03 5.29
CA GLN A 39 9.43 8.69 6.52
C GLN A 39 9.46 7.17 6.72
N HIS A 40 9.81 6.75 7.94
CA HIS A 40 9.68 5.36 8.39
C HIS A 40 8.56 5.24 9.43
N TYR A 41 7.99 4.05 9.50
CA TYR A 41 6.90 3.71 10.39
C TYR A 41 7.20 2.41 11.12
N GLU A 42 7.18 2.47 12.45
CA GLU A 42 7.34 1.30 13.29
C GLU A 42 6.09 0.40 13.22
N GLY A 43 6.34 -0.91 13.32
CA GLY A 43 5.30 -1.94 13.27
C GLY A 43 4.72 -2.18 11.88
N VAL A 44 5.43 -1.74 10.85
CA VAL A 44 5.25 -2.12 9.45
C VAL A 44 6.59 -2.70 9.00
N SER A 45 6.60 -3.86 8.33
CA SER A 45 7.84 -4.49 7.86
C SER A 45 7.79 -4.81 6.38
N ALA A 46 8.95 -4.79 5.73
CA ALA A 46 9.11 -5.34 4.39
C ALA A 46 8.15 -4.63 3.41
N ALA A 47 8.23 -3.30 3.33
CA ALA A 47 7.47 -2.52 2.37
C ALA A 47 7.91 -2.87 0.96
N HIS A 48 6.91 -3.10 0.12
CA HIS A 48 7.10 -3.72 -1.19
C HIS A 48 6.59 -2.84 -2.33
N ASN A 49 5.49 -2.12 -2.09
CA ASN A 49 4.82 -1.36 -3.11
C ASN A 49 4.21 -0.07 -2.55
N VAL A 50 4.18 0.96 -3.39
CA VAL A 50 3.49 2.22 -3.13
C VAL A 50 2.39 2.35 -4.16
N SER A 51 1.13 2.33 -3.73
CA SER A 51 -0.03 2.51 -4.60
C SER A 51 -0.68 3.86 -4.31
N LEU A 52 -0.49 4.82 -5.20
CA LEU A 52 -0.99 6.18 -5.08
C LEU A 52 -2.47 6.24 -5.48
N ALA A 53 -3.29 6.88 -4.65
CA ALA A 53 -4.67 7.16 -5.00
C ALA A 53 -4.75 8.23 -6.10
N PRO A 54 -5.76 8.20 -6.98
CA PRO A 54 -5.97 9.22 -8.03
C PRO A 54 -6.08 10.66 -7.52
N SER A 55 -6.48 10.88 -6.26
CA SER A 55 -6.49 12.19 -5.61
C SER A 55 -5.11 12.74 -5.27
N HIS A 56 -4.07 11.90 -5.35
CA HIS A 56 -2.68 12.20 -4.97
C HIS A 56 -2.49 12.59 -3.49
N ARG A 57 -3.52 12.38 -2.66
CA ARG A 57 -3.51 12.65 -1.23
C ARG A 57 -3.29 11.39 -0.39
N LEU A 58 -3.79 10.25 -0.87
CA LEU A 58 -3.73 8.98 -0.16
C LEU A 58 -2.79 8.01 -0.87
N CYS A 59 -2.22 7.11 -0.08
CA CYS A 59 -1.34 6.07 -0.56
C CYS A 59 -1.51 4.79 0.27
N LEU A 60 -1.50 3.64 -0.39
CA LEU A 60 -1.36 2.35 0.27
C LEU A 60 0.10 1.91 0.23
N LEU A 61 0.64 1.56 1.40
CA LEU A 61 1.97 1.00 1.54
C LEU A 61 1.86 -0.53 1.63
N GLY A 62 2.01 -1.20 0.49
CA GLY A 62 2.06 -2.65 0.44
C GLY A 62 3.24 -3.20 1.20
N ASN A 63 3.01 -4.23 2.02
CA ASN A 63 4.00 -4.74 2.97
C ASN A 63 3.82 -6.23 3.23
N PHE A 64 4.88 -6.91 3.69
CA PHE A 64 4.82 -8.32 4.09
C PHE A 64 4.49 -8.54 5.59
N SER A 65 4.14 -7.48 6.32
CA SER A 65 3.60 -7.55 7.69
C SER A 65 2.11 -7.94 7.77
N GLN A 66 1.47 -8.29 6.64
CA GLN A 66 0.05 -8.67 6.57
C GLN A 66 -0.89 -7.59 7.11
N GLN A 67 -0.64 -6.34 6.73
CA GLN A 67 -1.44 -5.18 7.12
C GLN A 67 -1.82 -4.36 5.89
N ILE A 68 -3.02 -3.82 5.89
CA ILE A 68 -3.37 -2.64 5.09
C ILE A 68 -2.80 -1.44 5.83
N VAL A 69 -1.97 -0.65 5.15
CA VAL A 69 -1.36 0.57 5.69
C VAL A 69 -1.74 1.74 4.79
N LEU A 70 -2.63 2.59 5.29
CA LEU A 70 -3.12 3.77 4.58
C LEU A 70 -2.39 5.02 5.07
N LEU A 71 -1.77 5.74 4.15
CA LEU A 71 -1.00 6.95 4.38
C LEU A 71 -1.76 8.18 3.86
N ASP A 72 -1.70 9.29 4.59
CA ASP A 72 -1.90 10.63 4.07
C ASP A 72 -0.53 11.18 3.63
N ILE A 73 -0.42 11.54 2.36
CA ILE A 73 0.80 12.03 1.70
C ILE A 73 0.67 13.47 1.19
N SER A 74 -0.37 14.19 1.65
CA SER A 74 -0.61 15.58 1.23
C SER A 74 0.49 16.55 1.64
N ASP A 75 1.14 16.33 2.79
CA ASP A 75 2.35 17.05 3.20
C ASP A 75 3.58 16.14 3.03
N PRO A 76 4.48 16.44 2.08
CA PRO A 76 5.67 15.61 1.86
C PRO A 76 6.62 15.62 3.07
N ARG A 77 6.54 16.61 3.96
CA ARG A 77 7.37 16.66 5.19
C ARG A 77 6.74 15.89 6.35
N ASN A 78 5.51 15.41 6.20
CA ASN A 78 4.76 14.73 7.24
C ASN A 78 3.79 13.71 6.64
N MET A 79 4.34 12.77 5.86
CA MET A 79 3.58 11.62 5.39
C MET A 79 3.27 10.74 6.60
N LYS A 80 2.00 10.44 6.85
CA LYS A 80 1.60 9.77 8.09
C LYS A 80 0.63 8.63 7.84
N ILE A 81 0.75 7.59 8.65
CA ILE A 81 -0.26 6.54 8.74
C ILE A 81 -1.53 7.14 9.32
N ILE A 82 -2.63 7.07 8.58
CA ILE A 82 -3.96 7.49 9.04
C ILE A 82 -4.87 6.31 9.37
N ALA A 83 -4.58 5.12 8.85
CA ALA A 83 -5.26 3.90 9.24
C ALA A 83 -4.35 2.67 9.03
N LYS A 84 -4.53 1.66 9.90
CA LYS A 84 -3.95 0.32 9.75
C LYS A 84 -5.01 -0.74 10.01
N GLN A 85 -4.94 -1.83 9.26
CA GLN A 85 -5.79 -2.99 9.51
C GLN A 85 -5.02 -4.28 9.20
N ALA A 86 -4.88 -5.15 10.19
CA ALA A 86 -4.29 -6.47 10.00
C ALA A 86 -5.22 -7.34 9.14
N THR A 87 -4.67 -8.00 8.13
CA THR A 87 -5.47 -8.77 7.16
C THR A 87 -5.84 -10.16 7.67
N GLN A 88 -5.18 -10.65 8.73
CA GLN A 88 -5.52 -11.92 9.37
C GLN A 88 -6.92 -11.92 9.99
N TYR A 89 -7.51 -10.74 10.25
CA TYR A 89 -8.91 -10.63 10.68
C TYR A 89 -9.91 -10.99 9.58
N PHE A 90 -9.49 -11.05 8.32
CA PHE A 90 -10.33 -11.43 7.18
C PHE A 90 -10.05 -12.87 6.79
N GLU A 91 -8.78 -13.21 6.59
CA GLU A 91 -8.33 -14.57 6.26
C GLU A 91 -6.98 -14.88 6.89
N ASP A 92 -6.87 -16.07 7.46
CA ASP A 92 -5.61 -16.59 7.96
C ASP A 92 -4.67 -16.95 6.80
N CYS A 93 -3.51 -16.31 6.79
CA CYS A 93 -2.46 -16.57 5.81
C CYS A 93 -1.25 -17.21 6.48
N LEU A 94 -0.99 -18.49 6.18
CA LEU A 94 0.06 -19.31 6.81
C LEU A 94 1.49 -18.81 6.59
N TYR A 95 1.74 -17.98 5.58
CA TYR A 95 3.09 -17.45 5.30
C TYR A 95 3.06 -16.06 4.67
N ARG A 96 4.12 -15.28 4.91
CA ARG A 96 4.19 -13.84 4.62
C ARG A 96 4.05 -13.49 3.14
N LEU A 97 4.49 -14.34 2.20
CA LEU A 97 4.38 -14.06 0.76
C LEU A 97 2.93 -13.92 0.26
N ARG A 98 1.93 -14.32 1.05
CA ARG A 98 0.50 -14.08 0.77
C ARG A 98 -0.02 -12.75 1.32
N SER A 99 0.88 -11.82 1.64
CA SER A 99 0.49 -10.50 2.15
C SER A 99 -0.12 -9.63 1.06
N ASN A 100 -1.00 -8.74 1.47
CA ASN A 100 -1.62 -7.75 0.61
C ASN A 100 -0.62 -6.65 0.24
N THR A 101 0.15 -6.86 -0.83
CA THR A 101 1.20 -5.93 -1.26
C THR A 101 0.79 -5.04 -2.43
N HIS A 102 -0.07 -5.51 -3.35
CA HIS A 102 -0.50 -4.74 -4.51
C HIS A 102 -1.98 -4.37 -4.41
N HIS A 103 -2.32 -3.14 -4.80
CA HIS A 103 -3.65 -2.57 -4.62
C HIS A 103 -4.09 -1.79 -5.86
N LEU A 104 -5.38 -1.88 -6.18
CA LEU A 104 -6.02 -1.08 -7.23
C LEU A 104 -6.94 -0.04 -6.64
N TRP A 105 -6.58 1.23 -6.78
CA TRP A 105 -7.50 2.32 -6.44
C TRP A 105 -8.63 2.44 -7.45
N TYR A 106 -9.82 2.73 -6.94
CA TYR A 106 -10.91 3.25 -7.75
C TYR A 106 -10.68 4.73 -8.07
N PRO A 107 -11.25 5.25 -9.18
CA PRO A 107 -11.12 6.67 -9.55
C PRO A 107 -11.54 7.67 -8.46
N ASP A 108 -12.46 7.28 -7.58
CA ASP A 108 -12.95 8.12 -6.48
C ASP A 108 -11.93 8.34 -5.36
N SER A 109 -10.85 7.55 -5.30
CA SER A 109 -9.88 7.53 -4.18
C SER A 109 -10.46 7.17 -2.81
N GLU A 110 -11.69 6.67 -2.75
CA GLU A 110 -12.36 6.24 -1.52
C GLU A 110 -12.30 4.73 -1.36
N ARG A 111 -12.13 4.02 -2.49
CA ARG A 111 -12.16 2.55 -2.53
C ARG A 111 -10.92 1.99 -3.21
N PHE A 112 -10.56 0.78 -2.82
CA PHE A 112 -9.53 0.00 -3.50
C PHE A 112 -9.79 -1.51 -3.46
N ILE A 113 -9.17 -2.25 -4.37
CA ILE A 113 -9.16 -3.71 -4.41
C ILE A 113 -7.80 -4.22 -3.94
N GLY A 114 -7.82 -5.29 -3.15
CA GLY A 114 -6.62 -6.04 -2.77
C GLY A 114 -6.91 -7.54 -2.67
N ALA A 115 -5.87 -8.36 -2.85
CA ALA A 115 -5.92 -9.78 -2.55
C ALA A 115 -5.53 -10.03 -1.09
N VAL A 116 -6.35 -10.78 -0.36
CA VAL A 116 -6.09 -11.24 1.00
C VAL A 116 -6.45 -12.72 1.05
N GLY A 117 -5.54 -13.57 1.54
CA GLY A 117 -5.79 -15.00 1.55
C GLY A 117 -6.03 -15.54 0.16
N ASP A 118 -7.16 -16.22 -0.03
CA ASP A 118 -7.60 -16.83 -1.29
C ASP A 118 -8.60 -15.96 -2.08
N HIS A 119 -8.93 -14.75 -1.58
CA HIS A 119 -9.98 -13.91 -2.14
C HIS A 119 -9.53 -12.49 -2.48
N LEU A 120 -10.31 -11.88 -3.37
CA LEU A 120 -10.27 -10.46 -3.63
C LEU A 120 -11.25 -9.74 -2.70
N TYR A 121 -10.83 -8.59 -2.20
CA TYR A 121 -11.65 -7.72 -1.34
C TYR A 121 -11.70 -6.32 -1.90
N ARG A 122 -12.85 -5.68 -1.74
CA ARG A 122 -13.05 -4.24 -1.91
C ARG A 122 -13.07 -3.58 -0.54
N PHE A 123 -12.17 -2.62 -0.35
CA PHE A 123 -12.06 -1.83 0.87
C PHE A 123 -12.55 -0.41 0.62
N HIS A 124 -13.08 0.22 1.67
CA HIS A 124 -13.33 1.66 1.73
C HIS A 124 -12.39 2.28 2.76
N VAL A 125 -11.77 3.43 2.46
CA VAL A 125 -10.75 4.06 3.31
C VAL A 125 -11.22 4.34 4.75
N ASP A 126 -12.48 4.74 4.92
CA ASP A 126 -13.08 4.98 6.24
C ASP A 126 -13.61 3.73 6.94
N LYS A 127 -13.67 2.58 6.26
CA LYS A 127 -14.27 1.33 6.77
C LYS A 127 -13.40 0.11 6.50
N LEU A 128 -12.09 0.23 6.73
CA LEU A 128 -11.12 -0.85 6.44
C LEU A 128 -11.46 -2.19 7.11
N ARG A 129 -12.19 -2.17 8.23
CA ARG A 129 -12.60 -3.36 9.00
C ARG A 129 -13.80 -4.11 8.42
N GLU A 130 -14.52 -3.50 7.50
CA GLU A 130 -15.75 -4.03 6.92
C GLU A 130 -15.60 -4.12 5.39
N PRO A 131 -14.61 -4.84 4.87
CA PRO A 131 -14.46 -4.99 3.44
C PRO A 131 -15.54 -5.89 2.87
N GLU A 132 -15.78 -5.72 1.57
CA GLU A 132 -16.61 -6.62 0.80
C GLU A 132 -15.74 -7.66 0.11
N GLN A 133 -15.97 -8.93 0.39
CA GLN A 133 -15.33 -10.05 -0.29
C GLN A 133 -15.95 -10.19 -1.69
N LEU A 134 -15.15 -10.00 -2.74
CA LEU A 134 -15.58 -10.04 -4.14
C LEU A 134 -15.58 -11.47 -4.72
N GLY A 135 -14.84 -12.39 -4.09
CA GLY A 135 -14.77 -13.79 -4.48
C GLY A 135 -13.34 -14.33 -4.62
N PRO A 136 -13.18 -15.63 -4.90
CA PRO A 136 -11.89 -16.29 -4.88
C PRO A 136 -11.06 -15.94 -6.12
N HIS A 137 -9.75 -15.70 -5.95
CA HIS A 137 -8.84 -15.46 -7.06
C HIS A 137 -8.24 -16.76 -7.64
N ARG A 138 -8.32 -17.90 -6.93
CA ARG A 138 -7.88 -19.24 -7.39
C ARG A 138 -6.40 -19.34 -7.79
N LEU A 139 -5.56 -18.52 -7.17
CA LEU A 139 -4.11 -18.50 -7.38
C LEU A 139 -3.44 -19.09 -6.14
N PHE A 140 -2.30 -19.75 -6.32
CA PHE A 140 -1.50 -20.17 -5.18
C PHE A 140 -0.95 -18.97 -4.39
N ASN A 141 -0.38 -17.99 -5.11
CA ASN A 141 0.02 -16.69 -4.58
C ASN A 141 -0.45 -15.60 -5.54
N ALA A 142 -1.35 -14.72 -5.09
CA ALA A 142 -1.63 -13.48 -5.81
C ALA A 142 -0.39 -12.58 -5.69
N HIS A 143 0.17 -12.16 -6.82
CA HIS A 143 1.40 -11.36 -6.86
C HIS A 143 1.09 -9.92 -7.26
N GLU A 144 0.50 -9.74 -8.44
CA GLU A 144 0.31 -8.45 -9.06
C GLU A 144 -1.11 -8.32 -9.59
N ILE A 145 -1.63 -7.09 -9.57
CA ILE A 145 -2.97 -6.78 -10.06
C ILE A 145 -2.93 -5.44 -10.82
N ARG A 146 -3.61 -5.36 -11.97
CA ARG A 146 -3.79 -4.14 -12.78
C ARG A 146 -5.24 -3.98 -13.21
N TRP A 147 -5.65 -2.73 -13.41
CA TRP A 147 -6.82 -2.45 -14.21
C TRP A 147 -6.57 -2.88 -15.67
N ASP A 148 -7.57 -3.48 -16.30
CA ASP A 148 -7.64 -3.58 -17.75
C ASP A 148 -8.21 -2.24 -18.26
N PRO A 149 -7.40 -1.36 -18.87
CA PRO A 149 -7.87 -0.04 -19.30
C PRO A 149 -8.93 -0.12 -20.41
N GLY A 150 -9.17 -1.29 -21.00
CA GLY A 150 -10.22 -1.52 -21.98
C GLY A 150 -11.61 -1.80 -21.40
N ARG A 151 -11.76 -1.78 -20.06
CA ARG A 151 -13.01 -2.05 -19.33
C ARG A 151 -13.25 -1.02 -18.25
#